data_AF-A0A1U4F1S1-F1
#
_entry.id   AF-A0A1U4F1S1-F1
#
_cell.length_a   1.000
_cell.length_b   1.000
_cell.length_c   1.000
_cell.angle_alpha   90.00
_cell.angle_beta   90.00
_cell.angle_gamma   90.00
#
_symmetry.space_group_name_H-M   'P 1'
#
loop_
_entity.id
_entity.type
_entity.pdbx_description
1 polymer ?
#
loop_
_entity_poly.entity_id
_entity_poly.type
_entity_poly.pdbx_seq_one_letter_code
_entity_poly.pdbx_strand_id
1 'polypeptide(L)'
;MATSRYEWVVAALSTALLASCSHSGIQSTAASTTTATTSAVATNAKGRPTVSYDPCKQIPASVIAQQKLDRRPPRPNRSSDGETENNTCGYLAPEDYGVTVAASNYTLDMDKKTYPNSTALDIGGRPARSFFLFDGNTDTCAIDIAAPFGTYGVKVDSTSGKFGQFPDCLTAARAHLDAFLPYFPA
;
A
#
# COMPACT_ATOMS: atom_id res chain seq x y z
N MET A 1 17.11 51.85 -7.17
CA MET A 1 18.26 51.83 -6.23
C MET A 1 17.88 50.99 -5.02
N ALA A 2 18.85 50.28 -4.43
CA ALA A 2 18.81 49.44 -3.23
C ALA A 2 18.67 47.92 -3.45
N THR A 3 19.81 47.29 -3.76
CA THR A 3 20.11 45.87 -3.58
C THR A 3 20.56 45.62 -2.14
N SER A 4 20.06 44.58 -1.48
CA SER A 4 20.65 44.05 -0.25
C SER A 4 21.07 42.60 -0.49
N ARG A 5 22.39 42.38 -0.51
CA ARG A 5 23.05 41.07 -0.56
C ARG A 5 23.60 40.82 0.84
N TYR A 6 23.24 39.71 1.45
CA TYR A 6 23.92 39.21 2.65
C TYR A 6 24.75 38.00 2.23
N GLU A 7 26.05 38.25 2.07
CA GLU A 7 27.07 37.22 1.97
C GLU A 7 27.46 36.78 3.39
N TRP A 8 27.55 35.47 3.61
CA TRP A 8 28.20 34.90 4.79
C TRP A 8 29.37 34.05 4.30
N VAL A 9 30.55 34.36 4.79
CA VAL A 9 31.83 33.78 4.38
C VAL A 9 32.54 33.20 5.63
N VAL A 10 33.06 31.98 5.43
CA VAL A 10 34.05 31.17 6.19
C VAL A 10 33.72 30.65 7.60
N ALA A 11 33.92 29.34 7.80
CA ALA A 11 35.11 28.80 8.49
C ALA A 11 35.16 27.26 8.41
N ALA A 12 36.22 26.73 7.79
CA ALA A 12 36.62 25.33 7.87
C ALA A 12 37.54 25.13 9.08
N LEU A 13 37.41 24.00 9.79
CA LEU A 13 38.45 23.48 10.67
C LEU A 13 38.36 21.94 10.76
N SER A 14 39.38 21.30 10.19
CA SER A 14 39.65 19.88 10.28
C SER A 14 40.43 19.57 11.55
N THR A 15 40.08 18.48 12.25
CA THR A 15 40.98 17.82 13.21
C THR A 15 40.86 16.30 13.06
N ALA A 16 41.95 15.70 12.59
CA ALA A 16 42.19 14.27 12.61
C ALA A 16 42.74 13.86 13.99
N LEU A 17 42.24 12.76 14.55
CA LEU A 17 42.85 12.08 15.70
C LEU A 17 43.03 10.60 15.34
N LEU A 18 44.30 10.20 15.20
CA LEU A 18 44.76 8.83 15.20
C LEU A 18 44.84 8.35 16.64
N ALA A 19 44.23 7.20 16.95
CA ALA A 19 44.57 6.43 18.15
C ALA A 19 44.51 4.93 17.80
N SER A 20 45.72 4.36 17.76
CA SER A 20 46.05 2.94 17.70
C SER A 20 45.77 2.28 19.05
N CYS A 21 45.22 1.06 19.02
CA CYS A 21 45.48 0.03 20.03
C CYS A 21 45.39 -1.36 19.38
N SER A 22 46.53 -1.99 19.18
CA SER A 22 46.65 -3.44 18.98
C SER A 22 46.78 -4.13 20.34
N HIS A 23 45.94 -5.10 20.64
CA HIS A 23 46.25 -6.13 21.64
C HIS A 23 45.66 -7.50 21.30
N SER A 24 46.47 -8.50 21.61
CA SER A 24 46.46 -9.89 21.17
C SER A 24 45.36 -10.75 21.79
N GLY A 25 45.01 -11.83 21.08
CA GLY A 25 44.94 -13.16 21.71
C GLY A 25 43.56 -13.76 21.98
N ILE A 26 43.26 -14.80 21.19
CA ILE A 26 42.59 -16.08 21.52
C ILE A 26 41.16 -16.01 22.08
N GLN A 27 40.17 -16.33 21.23
CA GLN A 27 39.27 -17.46 21.48
C GLN A 27 38.55 -17.80 20.16
N SER A 28 38.82 -18.97 19.59
CA SER A 28 37.92 -19.59 18.62
C SER A 28 36.64 -19.95 19.35
N THR A 29 35.73 -18.99 19.51
CA THR A 29 34.35 -19.28 19.84
C THR A 29 33.80 -20.01 18.65
N ALA A 30 33.51 -21.32 18.82
CA ALA A 30 32.76 -22.08 17.86
C ALA A 30 31.56 -21.21 17.45
N ALA A 31 31.51 -20.82 16.17
CA ALA A 31 30.34 -20.19 15.62
C ALA A 31 29.22 -21.23 15.75
N SER A 32 28.42 -21.08 16.81
CA SER A 32 27.12 -21.72 16.87
C SER A 32 26.40 -21.23 15.64
N THR A 33 26.32 -22.11 14.63
CA THR A 33 25.48 -21.93 13.47
C THR A 33 24.06 -21.86 14.02
N THR A 34 23.60 -20.67 14.41
CA THR A 34 22.19 -20.41 14.61
C THR A 34 21.59 -20.60 13.23
N THR A 35 21.11 -21.81 12.96
CA THR A 35 20.22 -22.06 11.84
C THR A 35 19.08 -21.08 12.02
N ALA A 36 19.09 -20.01 11.24
CA ALA A 36 17.96 -19.10 11.16
C ALA A 36 16.80 -19.95 10.64
N THR A 37 15.95 -20.41 11.56
CA THR A 37 14.68 -21.02 11.20
C THR A 37 13.86 -19.89 10.59
N THR A 38 13.94 -19.73 9.28
CA THR A 38 13.05 -18.85 8.53
C THR A 38 11.64 -19.34 8.83
N SER A 39 10.89 -18.61 9.66
CA SER A 39 9.51 -18.97 9.97
C SER A 39 8.76 -19.05 8.65
N ALA A 40 8.23 -20.24 8.34
CA ALA A 40 7.46 -20.44 7.12
C ALA A 40 6.25 -19.47 7.14
N VAL A 41 6.07 -18.74 6.03
CA VAL A 41 4.89 -17.87 5.85
C VAL A 41 3.65 -18.75 5.92
N ALA A 42 2.69 -18.39 6.78
CA ALA A 42 1.45 -19.15 6.90
C ALA A 42 0.71 -19.14 5.56
N THR A 43 0.32 -20.32 5.09
CA THR A 43 -0.41 -20.49 3.83
C THR A 43 -1.81 -21.05 4.07
N ASN A 44 -2.74 -20.71 3.19
CA ASN A 44 -4.06 -21.30 3.14
C ASN A 44 -4.03 -22.72 2.53
N ALA A 45 -5.21 -23.35 2.41
CA ALA A 45 -5.35 -24.72 1.89
C ALA A 45 -4.83 -24.90 0.44
N LYS A 46 -4.61 -23.82 -0.30
CA LYS A 46 -4.07 -23.81 -1.67
C LYS A 46 -2.62 -23.36 -1.75
N GLY A 47 -1.94 -23.23 -0.62
CA GLY A 47 -0.52 -22.85 -0.57
C GLY A 47 -0.26 -21.37 -0.83
N ARG A 48 -1.30 -20.52 -0.85
CA ARG A 48 -1.13 -19.06 -0.96
C ARG A 48 -0.91 -18.45 0.43
N PRO A 49 -0.14 -17.35 0.57
CA PRO A 49 -0.04 -16.63 1.83
C PRO A 49 -1.42 -16.30 2.41
N THR A 50 -1.59 -16.43 3.73
CA THR A 50 -2.83 -16.01 4.40
C THR A 50 -2.89 -14.49 4.54
N VAL A 51 -4.10 -13.94 4.57
CA VAL A 51 -4.31 -12.48 4.68
C VAL A 51 -4.73 -12.12 6.11
N SER A 52 -3.78 -11.58 6.89
CA SER A 52 -4.04 -11.12 8.27
C SER A 52 -4.36 -9.63 8.37
N TYR A 53 -3.96 -8.83 7.38
CA TYR A 53 -4.17 -7.39 7.37
C TYR A 53 -5.68 -7.04 7.37
N ASP A 54 -6.08 -6.10 8.23
CA ASP A 54 -7.47 -5.67 8.40
C ASP A 54 -7.61 -4.17 8.07
N PRO A 55 -8.05 -3.79 6.86
CA PRO A 55 -8.03 -2.39 6.44
C PRO A 55 -8.85 -1.45 7.34
N CYS A 56 -9.91 -1.95 7.98
CA CYS A 56 -10.73 -1.13 8.88
C CYS A 56 -10.00 -0.75 10.18
N LYS A 57 -9.00 -1.54 10.58
CA LYS A 57 -8.22 -1.31 11.82
C LYS A 57 -6.90 -0.61 11.57
N GLN A 58 -6.33 -0.81 10.38
CA GLN A 58 -4.98 -0.36 10.05
C GLN A 58 -4.95 1.08 9.51
N ILE A 59 -6.03 1.52 8.86
CA ILE A 59 -6.14 2.91 8.39
C ILE A 59 -6.79 3.76 9.49
N PRO A 60 -6.13 4.82 9.98
CA PRO A 60 -6.67 5.66 11.05
C PRO A 60 -7.99 6.34 10.65
N ALA A 61 -8.93 6.42 11.59
CA ALA A 61 -10.21 7.12 11.38
C ALA A 61 -10.02 8.59 10.96
N SER A 62 -8.97 9.26 11.42
CA SER A 62 -8.64 10.63 10.99
C SER A 62 -8.32 10.72 9.50
N VAL A 63 -7.68 9.71 8.92
CA VAL A 63 -7.40 9.64 7.47
C VAL A 63 -8.68 9.38 6.70
N ILE A 64 -9.54 8.48 7.19
CA ILE A 64 -10.87 8.23 6.60
C ILE A 64 -11.69 9.52 6.58
N ALA A 65 -11.73 10.27 7.68
CA ALA A 65 -12.43 11.55 7.76
C ALA A 65 -11.82 12.62 6.82
N GLN A 66 -10.49 12.71 6.73
CA GLN A 66 -9.82 13.61 5.78
C GLN A 66 -10.17 13.29 4.32
N GLN A 67 -10.35 12.00 4.01
CA GLN A 67 -10.80 11.53 2.71
C GLN A 67 -12.31 11.66 2.50
N LYS A 68 -13.07 12.16 3.49
CA LYS A 68 -14.54 12.27 3.50
C LYS A 68 -15.22 10.91 3.29
N LEU A 69 -14.70 9.85 3.90
CA LEU A 69 -15.19 8.48 3.75
C LEU A 69 -15.95 7.98 4.99
N ASP A 70 -16.32 8.90 5.87
CA ASP A 70 -16.92 8.68 7.18
C ASP A 70 -18.44 8.96 7.22
N ARG A 71 -19.09 9.07 6.05
CA ARG A 71 -20.55 9.31 5.96
C ARG A 71 -21.38 8.21 6.62
N ARG A 72 -20.83 7.00 6.72
CA ARG A 72 -21.39 5.86 7.45
C ARG A 72 -20.28 5.11 8.18
N PRO A 73 -20.61 4.32 9.23
CA PRO A 73 -19.64 3.43 9.85
C PRO A 73 -18.95 2.52 8.81
N PRO A 74 -17.64 2.23 8.98
CA PRO A 74 -16.93 1.32 8.09
C PRO A 74 -17.58 -0.06 8.08
N ARG A 75 -17.62 -0.70 6.90
CA ARG A 75 -18.20 -2.02 6.72
C ARG A 75 -17.10 -3.06 6.53
N PRO A 76 -16.63 -3.73 7.60
CA PRO A 76 -15.67 -4.83 7.46
C PRO A 76 -16.32 -6.02 6.75
N ASN A 77 -15.55 -6.69 5.90
CA ASN A 77 -15.95 -7.96 5.32
C ASN A 77 -14.72 -8.84 5.09
N ARG A 78 -14.83 -10.12 5.47
CA ARG A 78 -13.82 -11.15 5.23
C ARG A 78 -14.44 -12.24 4.39
N SER A 79 -13.82 -12.58 3.28
CA SER A 79 -14.35 -13.55 2.32
C SER A 79 -13.23 -14.39 1.72
N SER A 80 -13.55 -15.63 1.36
CA SER A 80 -12.68 -16.49 0.57
C SER A 80 -13.50 -17.37 -0.37
N ASP A 81 -12.96 -17.63 -1.56
CA ASP A 81 -13.47 -18.61 -2.51
C ASP A 81 -12.79 -19.99 -2.37
N GLY A 82 -11.99 -20.17 -1.31
CA GLY A 82 -11.17 -21.36 -1.06
C GLY A 82 -9.77 -21.28 -1.64
N GLU A 83 -9.51 -20.39 -2.60
CA GLU A 83 -8.17 -20.13 -3.13
C GLU A 83 -7.66 -18.76 -2.69
N THR A 84 -8.45 -17.73 -2.94
CA THR A 84 -8.14 -16.35 -2.62
C THR A 84 -8.82 -15.96 -1.30
N GLU A 85 -8.10 -15.25 -0.45
CA GLU A 85 -8.60 -14.61 0.76
C GLU A 85 -8.63 -13.10 0.55
N ASN A 86 -9.72 -12.48 0.99
CA ASN A 86 -9.93 -11.04 0.88
C ASN A 86 -10.44 -10.48 2.21
N ASN A 87 -9.68 -9.56 2.79
CA ASN A 87 -10.12 -8.71 3.89
C ASN A 87 -10.40 -7.31 3.33
N THR A 88 -11.61 -6.82 3.51
CA THR A 88 -12.06 -5.55 2.93
C THR A 88 -12.68 -4.64 3.97
N CYS A 89 -12.56 -3.34 3.72
CA CYS A 89 -13.28 -2.31 4.44
C CYS A 89 -14.02 -1.40 3.46
N GLY A 90 -15.35 -1.42 3.52
CA GLY A 90 -16.20 -0.56 2.72
C GLY A 90 -16.48 0.77 3.42
N TYR A 91 -16.40 1.85 2.64
CA TYR A 91 -16.69 3.21 3.03
C TYR A 91 -17.66 3.84 2.04
N LEU A 92 -18.27 4.95 2.45
CA LEU A 92 -19.22 5.67 1.64
C LEU A 92 -18.89 7.15 1.64
N ALA A 93 -18.62 7.68 0.45
CA ALA A 93 -18.26 9.07 0.23
C ALA A 93 -19.50 9.97 0.06
N PRO A 94 -19.34 11.31 0.11
CA PRO A 94 -20.28 12.27 -0.46
C PRO A 94 -20.59 11.95 -1.94
N GLU A 95 -21.76 12.37 -2.41
CA GLU A 95 -22.25 12.04 -3.77
C GLU A 95 -22.46 10.54 -4.04
N ASP A 96 -22.67 9.76 -2.97
CA ASP A 96 -23.16 8.37 -3.02
C ASP A 96 -22.25 7.34 -3.73
N TYR A 97 -20.97 7.63 -3.95
CA TYR A 97 -20.02 6.62 -4.42
C TYR A 97 -19.37 5.84 -3.27
N GLY A 98 -19.14 4.54 -3.50
CA GLY A 98 -18.48 3.62 -2.59
C GLY A 98 -16.97 3.60 -2.78
N VAL A 99 -16.25 3.44 -1.68
CA VAL A 99 -14.80 3.16 -1.69
C VAL A 99 -14.57 1.90 -0.87
N THR A 100 -13.98 0.87 -1.47
CA THR A 100 -13.59 -0.35 -0.77
C THR A 100 -12.08 -0.46 -0.75
N VAL A 101 -11.50 -0.55 0.44
CA VAL A 101 -10.09 -0.89 0.62
C VAL A 101 -9.97 -2.39 0.81
N ALA A 102 -9.07 -3.03 0.09
CA ALA A 102 -8.86 -4.47 0.12
C ALA A 102 -7.41 -4.82 0.50
N ALA A 103 -7.26 -5.91 1.24
CA ALA A 103 -6.04 -6.70 1.32
C ALA A 103 -6.38 -8.11 0.84
N SER A 104 -5.61 -8.61 -0.13
CA SER A 104 -5.87 -9.87 -0.80
C SER A 104 -4.60 -10.67 -1.03
N ASN A 105 -4.70 -11.99 -1.05
CA ASN A 105 -3.63 -12.85 -1.59
C ASN A 105 -3.78 -13.11 -3.11
N TYR A 106 -4.64 -12.33 -3.77
CA TYR A 106 -4.65 -12.13 -5.21
C TYR A 106 -3.35 -11.44 -5.67
N THR A 107 -3.00 -11.58 -6.95
CA THR A 107 -1.72 -11.05 -7.47
C THR A 107 -1.98 -10.20 -8.71
N LEU A 108 -1.07 -9.26 -9.00
CA LEU A 108 -1.15 -8.40 -10.18
C LEU A 108 -1.14 -9.17 -11.51
N ASP A 109 -0.59 -10.39 -11.53
CA ASP A 109 -0.64 -11.27 -12.70
C ASP A 109 -2.03 -11.90 -12.87
N MET A 110 -2.69 -12.22 -11.76
CA MET A 110 -4.09 -12.65 -11.80
C MET A 110 -5.00 -11.49 -12.23
N ASP A 111 -4.74 -10.26 -11.78
CA ASP A 111 -5.45 -9.07 -12.28
C ASP A 111 -5.26 -8.89 -13.78
N LYS A 112 -4.02 -9.04 -14.28
CA LYS A 112 -3.74 -8.97 -15.72
C LYS A 112 -4.52 -10.03 -16.51
N LYS A 113 -4.64 -11.24 -15.97
CA LYS A 113 -5.36 -12.35 -16.61
C LYS A 113 -6.88 -12.11 -16.61
N THR A 114 -7.43 -11.58 -15.52
CA THR A 114 -8.87 -11.33 -15.37
C THR A 114 -9.30 -10.07 -16.11
N TYR A 115 -8.46 -9.04 -16.09
CA TYR A 115 -8.67 -7.74 -16.72
C TYR A 115 -7.59 -7.52 -17.79
N PRO A 116 -7.72 -8.10 -18.99
CA PRO A 116 -6.68 -8.04 -20.01
C PRO A 116 -6.37 -6.61 -20.49
N ASN A 117 -7.35 -5.71 -20.39
CA ASN A 117 -7.22 -4.28 -20.74
C ASN A 117 -6.69 -3.42 -19.57
N SER A 118 -6.26 -4.04 -18.48
CA SER A 118 -5.70 -3.33 -17.32
C SER A 118 -4.37 -2.65 -17.65
N THR A 119 -4.13 -1.52 -17.00
CA THR A 119 -2.91 -0.73 -17.19
C THR A 119 -1.93 -1.01 -16.05
N ALA A 120 -0.69 -1.34 -16.39
CA ALA A 120 0.39 -1.46 -15.40
C ALA A 120 0.89 -0.07 -14.98
N LEU A 121 1.18 0.09 -13.70
CA LEU A 121 1.58 1.35 -13.07
C LEU A 121 2.72 1.10 -12.06
N ASP A 122 3.37 2.17 -11.64
CA ASP A 122 4.21 2.20 -10.43
C ASP A 122 3.67 3.24 -9.46
N ILE A 123 3.50 2.86 -8.19
CA ILE A 123 2.90 3.69 -7.14
C ILE A 123 3.79 3.64 -5.90
N GLY A 124 4.56 4.71 -5.68
CA GLY A 124 5.49 4.77 -4.56
C GLY A 124 6.59 3.71 -4.62
N GLY A 125 7.06 3.36 -5.83
CA GLY A 125 8.08 2.32 -6.05
C GLY A 125 7.53 0.90 -5.94
N ARG A 126 6.21 0.73 -5.90
CA ARG A 126 5.54 -0.58 -5.88
C ARG A 126 4.85 -0.82 -7.21
N PRO A 127 5.05 -2.00 -7.82
CA PRO A 127 4.26 -2.41 -8.97
C PRO A 127 2.77 -2.34 -8.66
N ALA A 128 1.99 -1.88 -9.62
CA ALA A 128 0.57 -1.70 -9.47
C ALA A 128 -0.17 -1.92 -10.80
N ARG A 129 -1.50 -2.02 -10.71
CA ARG A 129 -2.37 -2.20 -11.86
C ARG A 129 -3.70 -1.52 -11.65
N SER A 130 -4.16 -0.76 -12.65
CA SER A 130 -5.49 -0.16 -12.67
C SER A 130 -6.39 -0.84 -13.69
N PHE A 131 -7.67 -0.99 -13.37
CA PHE A 131 -8.64 -1.65 -14.23
C PHE A 131 -10.09 -1.22 -13.93
N PHE A 132 -10.95 -1.42 -14.92
CA PHE A 132 -12.41 -1.37 -14.75
C PHE A 132 -12.93 -2.80 -14.51
N LEU A 133 -13.89 -2.94 -13.61
CA LEU A 133 -14.39 -4.25 -13.20
C LEU A 133 -15.36 -4.87 -14.21
N PHE A 134 -16.00 -4.05 -15.04
CA PHE A 134 -16.94 -4.50 -16.06
C PHE A 134 -16.63 -3.84 -17.40
N ASP A 135 -16.70 -4.62 -18.48
CA ASP A 135 -16.42 -4.12 -19.82
C ASP A 135 -17.46 -3.07 -20.25
N GLY A 136 -16.97 -1.98 -20.87
CA GLY A 136 -17.81 -0.83 -21.24
C GLY A 136 -18.37 -0.01 -20.08
N ASN A 137 -18.01 -0.30 -18.82
CA ASN A 137 -18.47 0.45 -17.64
C ASN A 137 -17.28 1.15 -16.96
N THR A 138 -17.33 2.48 -16.91
CA THR A 138 -16.30 3.30 -16.25
C THR A 138 -16.64 3.68 -14.82
N ASP A 139 -17.77 3.20 -14.30
CA ASP A 139 -18.32 3.58 -13.00
C ASP A 139 -17.85 2.68 -11.86
N THR A 140 -17.23 1.55 -12.19
CA THR A 140 -16.62 0.64 -11.22
C THR A 140 -15.19 0.30 -11.64
N CYS A 141 -14.23 0.69 -10.82
CA CYS A 141 -12.81 0.52 -11.10
C CYS A 141 -12.04 0.15 -9.84
N ALA A 142 -10.81 -0.32 -10.02
CA ALA A 142 -9.87 -0.53 -8.93
C ALA A 142 -8.44 -0.22 -9.33
N ILE A 143 -7.63 0.07 -8.33
CA ILE A 143 -6.17 0.09 -8.42
C ILE A 143 -5.61 -0.80 -7.33
N ASP A 144 -4.86 -1.82 -7.74
CA ASP A 144 -4.19 -2.77 -6.88
C ASP A 144 -2.68 -2.53 -6.92
N ILE A 145 -2.03 -2.59 -5.76
CA ILE A 145 -0.58 -2.45 -5.58
C ILE A 145 -0.01 -3.74 -4.97
N ALA A 146 1.21 -4.10 -5.36
CA ALA A 146 1.89 -5.29 -4.86
C ALA A 146 2.09 -5.24 -3.34
N ALA A 147 1.81 -6.35 -2.65
CA ALA A 147 1.97 -6.55 -1.22
C ALA A 147 2.74 -7.85 -0.92
N PRO A 148 3.33 -8.03 0.27
CA PRO A 148 4.06 -9.25 0.64
C PRO A 148 3.28 -10.55 0.50
N PHE A 149 1.95 -10.49 0.62
CA PHE A 149 1.05 -11.63 0.55
C PHE A 149 0.20 -11.66 -0.73
N GLY A 150 0.26 -10.63 -1.58
CA GLY A 150 -0.61 -10.47 -2.74
C GLY A 150 -0.78 -9.00 -3.16
N THR A 151 -1.96 -8.41 -2.93
CA THR A 151 -2.26 -7.01 -3.23
C THR A 151 -2.91 -6.26 -2.07
N TYR A 152 -2.64 -4.95 -2.02
CA TYR A 152 -3.58 -3.99 -1.44
C TYR A 152 -4.34 -3.31 -2.57
N GLY A 153 -5.64 -3.10 -2.42
CA GLY A 153 -6.49 -2.54 -3.46
C GLY A 153 -7.37 -1.41 -2.97
N VAL A 154 -7.65 -0.45 -3.85
CA VAL A 154 -8.73 0.52 -3.69
C VAL A 154 -9.68 0.39 -4.85
N LYS A 155 -10.90 -0.06 -4.56
CA LYS A 155 -12.00 -0.15 -5.52
C LYS A 155 -12.97 1.01 -5.30
N VAL A 156 -13.39 1.66 -6.38
CA VAL A 156 -14.42 2.69 -6.38
C VAL A 156 -15.61 2.20 -7.20
N ASP A 157 -16.82 2.44 -6.70
CA ASP A 157 -18.06 2.16 -7.41
C ASP A 157 -19.07 3.30 -7.26
N SER A 158 -19.77 3.65 -8.34
CA SER A 158 -20.84 4.65 -8.32
C SER A 158 -22.04 4.18 -9.13
N THR A 159 -23.25 4.36 -8.59
CA THR A 159 -24.50 4.08 -9.33
C THR A 159 -24.96 5.25 -10.19
N SER A 160 -24.37 6.44 -9.99
CA SER A 160 -24.73 7.67 -10.71
C SER A 160 -23.66 8.14 -11.70
N GLY A 161 -22.54 7.41 -11.80
CA GLY A 161 -21.36 7.81 -12.57
C GLY A 161 -20.62 9.03 -12.02
N LYS A 162 -20.92 9.43 -10.77
CA LYS A 162 -20.29 10.56 -10.08
C LYS A 162 -19.32 10.08 -9.00
N PHE A 163 -18.24 10.82 -8.81
CA PHE A 163 -17.16 10.52 -7.86
C PHE A 163 -16.80 11.73 -6.98
N GLY A 164 -17.81 12.51 -6.58
CA GLY A 164 -17.61 13.73 -5.81
C GLY A 164 -16.81 14.78 -6.60
N GLN A 165 -15.65 15.17 -6.05
CA GLN A 165 -14.76 16.15 -6.66
C GLN A 165 -13.84 15.57 -7.75
N PHE A 166 -13.81 14.25 -7.89
CA PHE A 166 -12.93 13.59 -8.84
C PHE A 166 -13.58 13.49 -10.21
N PRO A 167 -12.83 13.72 -11.31
CA PRO A 167 -13.37 13.74 -12.67
C PRO A 167 -13.80 12.36 -13.17
N ASP A 168 -13.22 11.28 -12.63
CA ASP A 168 -13.49 9.91 -13.04
C ASP A 168 -13.16 8.90 -11.92
N CYS A 169 -13.57 7.65 -12.13
CA CYS A 169 -13.40 6.57 -11.17
C CYS A 169 -11.93 6.30 -10.82
N LEU A 170 -11.05 6.22 -11.82
CA LEU A 170 -9.64 5.87 -11.60
C LEU A 170 -8.90 7.00 -10.89
N THR A 171 -9.25 8.26 -11.17
CA THR A 171 -8.73 9.42 -10.45
C THR A 171 -9.17 9.39 -8.98
N ALA A 172 -10.42 9.03 -8.69
CA ALA A 172 -10.89 8.85 -7.31
C ALA A 172 -10.16 7.71 -6.59
N ALA A 173 -10.04 6.54 -7.25
CA ALA A 173 -9.33 5.39 -6.71
C ALA A 173 -7.87 5.72 -6.41
N ARG A 174 -7.20 6.45 -7.31
CA ARG A 174 -5.81 6.87 -7.14
C ARG A 174 -5.64 7.81 -5.95
N ALA A 175 -6.49 8.83 -5.83
CA ALA A 175 -6.40 9.80 -4.75
C ALA A 175 -6.56 9.14 -3.36
N HIS A 176 -7.53 8.25 -3.22
CA HIS A 176 -7.74 7.50 -1.99
C HIS A 176 -6.60 6.51 -1.72
N LEU A 177 -6.11 5.81 -2.75
CA LEU A 177 -4.95 4.93 -2.64
C LEU A 177 -3.70 5.66 -2.15
N ASP A 178 -3.39 6.83 -2.71
CA ASP A 178 -2.24 7.64 -2.27
C ASP A 178 -2.36 8.04 -0.78
N ALA A 179 -3.59 8.34 -0.32
CA ALA A 179 -3.84 8.65 1.08
C ALA A 179 -3.66 7.43 2.01
N PHE A 180 -3.91 6.22 1.51
CA PHE A 180 -3.79 4.98 2.29
C PHE A 180 -2.41 4.33 2.21
N LEU A 181 -1.61 4.68 1.20
CA LEU A 181 -0.31 4.08 0.93
C LEU A 181 0.62 4.02 2.16
N PRO A 182 0.71 5.05 3.03
CA PRO A 182 1.54 4.98 4.24
C PRO A 182 1.13 3.89 5.25
N TYR A 183 -0.09 3.37 5.14
CA TYR A 183 -0.63 2.33 6.02
C TYR A 183 -0.56 0.94 5.40
N PHE A 184 -0.01 0.82 4.18
CA PHE A 184 0.20 -0.44 3.49
C PHE A 184 1.66 -0.89 3.58
N PRO A 185 1.99 -1.87 4.47
CA PRO A 185 3.31 -2.48 4.52
C PRO A 185 3.84 -2.90 3.14
N ALA A 186 5.15 -2.71 2.96
CA ALA A 186 5.88 -3.19 1.78
C ALA A 186 6.38 -4.62 1.98
#